data_AF-A0A0F9NEA5-F1
#
_entry.id   AF-A0A0F9NEA5-F1
#
_cell.length_a   1.000
_cell.length_b   1.000
_cell.length_c   1.000
_cell.angle_alpha   90.00
_cell.angle_beta   90.00
_cell.angle_gamma   90.00
#
_symmetry.space_group_name_H-M   'P 1'
#
loop_
_entity.id
_entity.type
_entity.pdbx_description
1 polymer ?
#
loop_
_entity_poly.entity_id
_entity_poly.type
_entity_poly.pdbx_seq_one_letter_code
_entity_poly.pdbx_strand_id
1 'polypeptide(L)'
;MAAMASELVSVVGKRCIIVLDAYFAVGPVFLILGQIVDDSGHRLLHLVTRAKRNVVGYQAPPPKTGRPGRPREYGAKLKLMDLFETMNERFEKISVEIYGQCEEVSFLCLDLIWRPIKEKVRFVLVRDGSEYFILMCSDLTLSAHDIIRAYSYRFKIEVSFKVLKHLMGVFFYRFWTSAWPRIGKRNVSDLSTVTDSHSRRLIRQTTNAIEAFVNFGCIATGVLQIVSLNFHETIWQKYLGWLRTVTSTVPSEEVVKSVIQEEYYHNFRSFSNSAIYRIIMSKNRKRTVDALPIAA
;
A
#
# COMPACT_ATOMS: atom_id res chain seq x y z
N MET A 1 -5.73 -8.62 -5.39
CA MET A 1 -5.83 -7.43 -4.52
C MET A 1 -7.23 -7.25 -3.95
N ALA A 2 -8.29 -7.06 -4.76
CA ALA A 2 -9.66 -6.89 -4.23
C ALA A 2 -10.14 -8.06 -3.35
N ALA A 3 -9.89 -9.32 -3.78
CA ALA A 3 -10.21 -10.51 -2.98
C ALA A 3 -9.42 -10.56 -1.65
N MET A 4 -8.12 -10.27 -1.68
CA MET A 4 -7.27 -10.20 -0.48
C MET A 4 -7.77 -9.13 0.51
N ALA A 5 -8.20 -7.97 0.00
CA ALA A 5 -8.79 -6.92 0.85
C ALA A 5 -10.13 -7.38 1.47
N SER A 6 -10.91 -8.15 0.71
CA SER A 6 -12.16 -8.75 1.21
C SER A 6 -11.93 -9.69 2.38
N GLU A 7 -10.97 -10.60 2.25
CA GLU A 7 -10.61 -11.54 3.32
C GLU A 7 -10.14 -10.82 4.57
N LEU A 8 -9.29 -9.79 4.42
CA LEU A 8 -8.80 -8.99 5.55
C LEU A 8 -9.92 -8.28 6.29
N VAL A 9 -10.82 -7.60 5.58
CA VAL A 9 -11.91 -6.82 6.21
C VAL A 9 -12.91 -7.75 6.91
N SER A 10 -13.15 -8.93 6.35
CA SER A 10 -14.01 -9.94 6.98
C SER A 10 -13.46 -10.41 8.33
N VAL A 11 -12.13 -10.46 8.48
CA VAL A 11 -11.46 -10.79 9.76
C VAL A 11 -11.47 -9.61 10.73
N VAL A 12 -11.26 -8.38 10.22
CA VAL A 12 -11.20 -7.17 11.06
C VAL A 12 -12.58 -6.77 11.59
N GLY A 13 -13.65 -7.01 10.82
CA GLY A 13 -15.03 -6.72 11.22
C GLY A 13 -15.34 -5.23 11.43
N LYS A 14 -14.55 -4.33 10.82
CA LYS A 14 -14.74 -2.87 10.93
C LYS A 14 -14.87 -2.24 9.55
N ARG A 15 -15.53 -1.07 9.52
CA ARG A 15 -15.59 -0.24 8.32
C ARG A 15 -14.18 0.25 7.97
N CYS A 16 -13.81 0.05 6.71
CA CYS A 16 -12.48 0.29 6.18
C CYS A 16 -12.58 1.08 4.87
N ILE A 17 -11.56 1.90 4.62
CA ILE A 17 -11.33 2.54 3.33
C ILE A 17 -10.07 1.93 2.73
N ILE A 18 -10.16 1.43 1.49
CA ILE A 18 -9.02 1.03 0.69
C ILE A 18 -8.70 2.13 -0.31
N VAL A 19 -7.43 2.54 -0.35
CA VAL A 19 -6.93 3.59 -1.24
C VAL A 19 -6.05 2.95 -2.30
N LEU A 20 -6.44 3.09 -3.57
CA LEU A 20 -5.79 2.44 -4.70
C LEU A 20 -5.38 3.46 -5.78
N ASP A 21 -4.39 3.10 -6.60
CA ASP A 21 -3.98 3.93 -7.74
C ASP A 21 -5.04 3.91 -8.87
N ALA A 22 -4.75 4.64 -9.95
CA ALA A 22 -5.65 4.74 -11.09
C ALA A 22 -5.79 3.45 -11.92
N TYR A 23 -4.89 2.48 -11.74
CA TYR A 23 -4.99 1.18 -12.40
C TYR A 23 -6.24 0.44 -11.92
N PHE A 24 -6.61 0.60 -10.65
CA PHE A 24 -7.77 -0.03 -10.03
C PHE A 24 -9.11 0.70 -10.25
N ALA A 25 -9.12 1.81 -11.00
CA ALA A 25 -10.35 2.49 -11.41
C ALA A 25 -11.10 1.72 -12.51
N VAL A 26 -11.52 0.49 -12.19
CA VAL A 26 -12.23 -0.44 -13.07
C VAL A 26 -13.45 -1.06 -12.37
N GLY A 27 -14.53 -1.27 -13.13
CA GLY A 27 -15.81 -1.77 -12.61
C GLY A 27 -15.71 -3.02 -11.74
N PRO A 28 -14.98 -4.07 -12.14
CA PRO A 28 -14.85 -5.29 -11.33
C PRO A 28 -14.34 -5.05 -9.90
N VAL A 29 -13.43 -4.09 -9.69
CA VAL A 29 -12.93 -3.79 -8.35
C VAL A 29 -14.04 -3.21 -7.46
N PHE A 30 -14.80 -2.25 -7.98
CA PHE A 30 -15.94 -1.67 -7.24
C PHE A 30 -17.02 -2.71 -6.93
N LEU A 31 -17.33 -3.61 -7.88
CA LEU A 31 -18.32 -4.66 -7.70
C LEU A 31 -17.89 -5.68 -6.63
N ILE A 32 -16.64 -6.15 -6.68
CA ILE A 32 -16.12 -7.11 -5.69
C ILE A 32 -16.12 -6.50 -4.29
N LEU A 33 -15.64 -5.26 -4.15
CA LEU A 33 -15.57 -4.61 -2.83
C LEU A 33 -16.95 -4.24 -2.30
N GLY A 34 -17.91 -3.91 -3.18
CA GLY A 34 -19.29 -3.58 -2.81
C GLY A 34 -20.10 -4.75 -2.27
N GLN A 35 -19.63 -6.00 -2.45
CA GLN A 35 -20.27 -7.21 -1.89
C GLN A 35 -19.95 -7.41 -0.40
N ILE A 36 -18.98 -6.68 0.15
CA ILE A 36 -18.53 -6.84 1.54
C ILE A 36 -19.39 -5.96 2.42
N VAL A 37 -20.30 -6.59 3.15
CA VAL A 37 -21.29 -5.92 4.01
C VAL A 37 -21.28 -6.50 5.43
N ASP A 38 -21.74 -5.71 6.39
CA ASP A 38 -22.01 -6.16 7.75
C ASP A 38 -23.35 -6.92 7.85
N ASP A 39 -23.65 -7.44 9.04
CA ASP A 39 -24.91 -8.15 9.32
C ASP A 39 -26.16 -7.29 9.06
N SER A 40 -26.01 -5.96 9.04
CA SER A 40 -27.06 -5.00 8.74
C SER A 40 -27.13 -4.61 7.25
N GLY A 41 -26.29 -5.22 6.40
CA GLY A 41 -26.23 -4.95 4.96
C GLY A 41 -25.50 -3.67 4.57
N HIS A 42 -24.82 -2.98 5.50
CA HIS A 42 -24.01 -1.80 5.18
C HIS A 42 -22.64 -2.24 4.69
N ARG A 43 -22.11 -1.53 3.68
CA ARG A 43 -20.77 -1.77 3.17
C ARG A 43 -19.72 -1.62 4.27
N LEU A 44 -18.87 -2.64 4.41
CA LEU A 44 -17.72 -2.61 5.31
C LEU A 44 -16.46 -2.07 4.62
N LEU A 45 -16.39 -2.12 3.28
CA LEU A 45 -15.22 -1.68 2.55
C LEU A 45 -15.57 -0.66 1.47
N HIS A 46 -15.03 0.55 1.62
CA HIS A 46 -15.15 1.62 0.65
C HIS A 46 -13.85 1.84 -0.10
N LEU A 47 -13.95 2.18 -1.38
CA LEU A 47 -12.81 2.39 -2.27
C LEU A 47 -12.63 3.89 -2.52
N VAL A 48 -11.39 4.36 -2.40
CA VAL A 48 -10.92 5.63 -2.94
C VAL A 48 -9.86 5.36 -3.99
N THR A 49 -10.03 5.87 -5.20
CA THR A 49 -9.07 5.69 -6.31
C THR A 49 -9.03 6.90 -7.22
N ARG A 50 -7.93 7.10 -7.94
CA ARG A 50 -7.84 8.13 -8.97
C ARG A 50 -8.51 7.65 -10.25
N ALA A 51 -9.41 8.44 -10.80
CA ALA A 51 -10.06 8.14 -12.07
C ALA A 51 -9.07 8.25 -13.24
N LYS A 52 -9.36 7.53 -14.33
CA LYS A 52 -8.70 7.74 -15.62
C LYS A 52 -9.14 9.08 -16.21
N ARG A 53 -8.25 9.74 -16.97
CA ARG A 53 -8.56 11.03 -17.62
C ARG A 53 -9.80 10.97 -18.54
N ASN A 54 -10.14 9.82 -19.11
CA ASN A 54 -11.32 9.68 -19.96
C ASN A 54 -12.61 9.30 -19.20
N VAL A 55 -12.64 9.48 -17.87
CA VAL A 55 -13.79 9.10 -17.06
C VAL A 55 -15.03 9.92 -17.40
N VAL A 56 -16.17 9.22 -17.40
CA VAL A 56 -17.49 9.77 -17.71
C VAL A 56 -18.46 9.38 -16.60
N GLY A 57 -19.24 10.36 -16.15
CA GLY A 57 -20.33 10.17 -15.20
C GLY A 57 -21.64 10.53 -15.88
N TYR A 58 -22.73 9.93 -15.41
CA TYR A 58 -24.07 10.18 -15.92
C TYR A 58 -24.95 10.73 -14.81
N GLN A 59 -25.78 11.72 -15.13
CA GLN A 59 -26.82 12.16 -14.21
C GLN A 59 -27.91 11.09 -14.04
N ALA A 60 -28.75 11.27 -13.02
CA ALA A 60 -29.92 10.43 -12.81
C ALA A 60 -30.82 10.40 -14.06
N PRO A 61 -31.47 9.27 -14.37
CA PRO A 61 -32.37 9.19 -15.51
C PRO A 61 -33.54 10.19 -15.36
N PRO A 62 -33.98 10.81 -16.47
CA PRO A 62 -35.14 11.69 -16.44
C PRO A 62 -36.42 10.89 -16.13
N PRO A 63 -37.50 11.56 -15.65
CA PRO A 63 -38.77 10.91 -15.41
C PRO A 63 -39.33 10.27 -16.70
N LYS A 64 -40.11 9.18 -16.53
CA LYS A 64 -40.74 8.49 -17.65
C LYS A 64 -41.68 9.45 -18.38
N THR A 65 -41.54 9.53 -19.69
CA THR A 65 -42.29 10.46 -20.54
C THR A 65 -43.66 9.92 -20.99
N GLY A 66 -44.04 8.71 -20.56
CA GLY A 66 -45.32 8.06 -20.92
C GLY A 66 -45.44 7.62 -22.38
N ARG A 67 -44.42 7.86 -23.22
CA ARG A 67 -44.42 7.52 -24.64
C ARG A 67 -43.95 6.08 -24.89
N PRO A 68 -44.40 5.44 -25.99
CA PRO A 68 -43.89 4.13 -26.40
C PRO A 68 -42.36 4.15 -26.57
N GLY A 69 -41.67 3.15 -26.01
CA GLY A 69 -40.22 2.98 -26.11
C GLY A 69 -39.54 2.65 -24.77
N ARG A 70 -38.29 2.18 -24.83
CA ARG A 70 -37.49 1.89 -23.63
C ARG A 70 -37.13 3.20 -22.91
N PRO A 71 -37.48 3.36 -21.61
CA PRO A 71 -37.06 4.52 -20.84
C PRO A 71 -35.53 4.67 -20.82
N ARG A 72 -35.05 5.92 -20.77
CA ARG A 72 -33.61 6.18 -20.65
C ARG A 72 -33.10 5.68 -19.29
N GLU A 73 -32.05 4.87 -19.31
CA GLU A 73 -31.39 4.36 -18.10
C GLU A 73 -30.50 5.42 -17.42
N TYR A 74 -30.02 6.39 -18.19
CA TYR A 74 -29.08 7.41 -17.73
C TYR A 74 -29.51 8.80 -18.21
N GLY A 75 -29.22 9.81 -17.40
CA GLY A 75 -29.39 11.22 -17.74
C GLY A 75 -28.26 11.74 -18.62
N ALA A 76 -27.97 13.04 -18.51
CA ALA A 76 -26.93 13.69 -19.30
C ALA A 76 -25.56 13.04 -19.03
N LYS A 77 -24.80 12.85 -20.10
CA LYS A 77 -23.42 12.35 -20.07
C LYS A 77 -22.48 13.51 -19.78
N LEU A 78 -21.68 13.40 -18.72
CA LEU A 78 -20.68 14.39 -18.33
C LEU A 78 -19.28 13.77 -18.50
N LYS A 79 -18.45 14.39 -19.35
CA LYS A 79 -17.01 14.12 -19.40
C LYS A 79 -16.37 14.91 -18.26
N LEU A 80 -15.83 14.23 -17.27
CA LEU A 80 -15.46 14.92 -16.03
C LEU A 80 -14.25 15.85 -16.21
N MET A 81 -13.35 15.59 -17.16
CA MET A 81 -12.23 16.49 -17.43
C MET A 81 -12.69 17.85 -17.94
N ASP A 82 -13.73 17.89 -18.76
CA ASP A 82 -14.27 19.13 -19.33
C ASP A 82 -14.89 20.02 -18.23
N LEU A 83 -15.22 19.45 -17.06
CA LEU A 83 -15.79 20.18 -15.93
C LEU A 83 -14.78 21.08 -15.19
N PHE A 84 -13.47 20.83 -15.33
CA PHE A 84 -12.46 21.73 -14.79
C PHE A 84 -12.54 23.13 -15.43
N GLU A 85 -12.93 23.20 -16.69
CA GLU A 85 -13.08 24.47 -17.43
C GLU A 85 -14.54 24.95 -17.35
N THR A 86 -15.50 24.09 -17.68
CA THR A 86 -16.91 24.48 -17.80
C THR A 86 -17.61 24.77 -16.47
N MET A 87 -17.09 24.26 -15.35
CA MET A 87 -17.64 24.51 -14.00
C MET A 87 -16.61 25.16 -13.06
N ASN A 88 -15.63 25.88 -13.62
CA ASN A 88 -14.53 26.48 -12.86
C ASN A 88 -15.01 27.32 -11.65
N GLU A 89 -16.08 28.09 -11.82
CA GLU A 89 -16.65 28.95 -10.77
C GLU A 89 -17.30 28.18 -9.61
N ARG A 90 -17.56 26.88 -9.77
CA ARG A 90 -18.16 26.03 -8.74
C ARG A 90 -17.13 25.30 -7.88
N PHE A 91 -15.84 25.50 -8.14
CA PHE A 91 -14.80 24.89 -7.33
C PHE A 91 -14.69 25.62 -5.99
N GLU A 92 -14.75 24.85 -4.92
CA GLU A 92 -14.58 25.34 -3.55
C GLU A 92 -13.12 25.13 -3.13
N LYS A 93 -12.60 26.04 -2.29
CA LYS A 93 -11.25 25.92 -1.74
C LYS A 93 -11.31 25.21 -0.39
N ILE A 94 -10.30 24.37 -0.14
CA ILE A 94 -10.11 23.72 1.14
C ILE A 94 -8.63 23.62 1.48
N SER A 95 -8.31 23.83 2.75
CA SER A 95 -6.99 23.53 3.29
C SER A 95 -6.98 22.09 3.79
N VAL A 96 -6.02 21.30 3.32
CA VAL A 96 -5.83 19.91 3.72
C VAL A 96 -4.46 19.77 4.34
N GLU A 97 -4.41 19.20 5.55
CA GLU A 97 -3.15 18.85 6.20
C GLU A 97 -2.63 17.52 5.66
N ILE A 98 -1.54 17.59 4.88
CA ILE A 98 -0.87 16.46 4.24
C ILE A 98 0.54 16.39 4.80
N TYR A 99 0.85 15.31 5.53
CA TYR A 99 2.17 15.08 6.13
C TYR A 99 2.70 16.23 7.00
N GLY A 100 1.82 16.94 7.72
CA GLY A 100 2.17 18.08 8.57
C GLY A 100 2.35 19.40 7.82
N GLN A 101 2.06 19.42 6.52
CA GLN A 101 2.01 20.63 5.70
C GLN A 101 0.55 20.94 5.36
N CYS A 102 0.14 22.19 5.52
CA CYS A 102 -1.16 22.66 5.06
C CYS A 102 -1.06 23.09 3.61
N GLU A 103 -1.76 22.38 2.73
CA GLU A 103 -1.87 22.70 1.31
C GLU A 103 -3.27 23.19 1.00
N GLU A 104 -3.40 24.27 0.21
CA GLU A 104 -4.69 24.74 -0.28
C GLU A 104 -5.00 24.13 -1.65
N VAL A 105 -6.08 23.37 -1.72
CA VAL A 105 -6.56 22.76 -2.97
C VAL A 105 -7.97 23.24 -3.29
N SER A 106 -8.29 23.30 -4.58
CA SER A 106 -9.65 23.59 -5.03
C SER A 106 -10.33 22.30 -5.49
N PHE A 107 -11.60 22.10 -5.16
CA PHE A 107 -12.30 20.88 -5.53
C PHE A 107 -13.75 21.12 -5.96
N LEU A 108 -14.30 20.15 -6.71
CA LEU A 108 -15.72 20.05 -7.02
C LEU A 108 -16.17 18.61 -6.77
N CYS A 109 -17.20 18.45 -5.94
CA CYS A 109 -17.77 17.15 -5.58
C CYS A 109 -19.08 16.88 -6.34
N LEU A 110 -19.19 15.72 -7.00
CA LEU A 110 -20.36 15.34 -7.79
C LEU A 110 -20.69 13.86 -7.58
N ASP A 111 -21.95 13.56 -7.23
CA ASP A 111 -22.43 12.18 -7.16
C ASP A 111 -23.11 11.80 -8.48
N LEU A 112 -22.43 11.00 -9.30
CA LEU A 112 -22.86 10.64 -10.65
C LEU A 112 -22.94 9.12 -10.81
N ILE A 113 -23.80 8.65 -11.70
CA ILE A 113 -23.87 7.24 -12.07
C ILE A 113 -22.66 6.88 -12.92
N TRP A 114 -21.90 5.87 -12.49
CA TRP A 114 -20.78 5.34 -13.24
C TRP A 114 -21.19 4.06 -13.97
N ARG A 115 -21.29 4.15 -15.31
CA ARG A 115 -21.84 3.10 -16.16
C ARG A 115 -21.25 1.69 -15.95
N PRO A 116 -19.93 1.50 -15.69
CA PRO A 116 -19.36 0.18 -15.43
C PRO A 116 -19.98 -0.58 -14.26
N ILE A 117 -20.53 0.12 -13.26
CA ILE A 117 -21.21 -0.51 -12.12
C ILE A 117 -22.70 -0.14 -12.02
N LYS A 118 -23.17 0.82 -12.84
CA LYS A 118 -24.56 1.29 -12.89
C LYS A 118 -25.10 1.89 -11.58
N GLU A 119 -24.21 2.21 -10.66
CA GLU A 119 -24.50 2.84 -9.38
C GLU A 119 -23.90 4.24 -9.32
N LYS A 120 -24.35 5.05 -8.35
CA LYS A 120 -23.73 6.33 -8.04
C LYS A 120 -22.35 6.12 -7.42
N VAL A 121 -21.41 6.91 -7.88
CA VAL A 121 -20.06 7.05 -7.34
C VAL A 121 -19.84 8.54 -7.07
N ARG A 122 -19.18 8.84 -5.95
CA ARG A 122 -18.76 10.21 -5.64
C ARG A 122 -17.50 10.52 -6.42
N PHE A 123 -17.56 11.54 -7.26
CA PHE A 123 -16.42 12.07 -7.98
C PHE A 123 -15.95 13.36 -7.33
N VAL A 124 -14.67 13.43 -6.97
CA VAL A 124 -14.03 14.64 -6.45
C VAL A 124 -13.02 15.10 -7.49
N LEU A 125 -13.34 16.17 -8.20
CA LEU A 125 -12.42 16.83 -9.11
C LEU A 125 -11.54 17.73 -8.26
N VAL A 126 -10.22 17.55 -8.35
CA VAL A 126 -9.23 18.26 -7.53
C VAL A 126 -8.32 19.06 -8.45
N ARG A 127 -8.11 20.32 -8.12
CA ARG A 127 -7.09 21.20 -8.70
C ARG A 127 -6.10 21.56 -7.59
N ASP A 128 -4.85 21.20 -7.82
CA ASP A 128 -3.73 21.39 -6.91
C ASP A 128 -2.62 22.12 -7.68
N GLY A 129 -2.54 23.44 -7.51
CA GLY A 129 -1.71 24.30 -8.34
C GLY A 129 -2.03 24.15 -9.85
N SER A 130 -1.01 23.74 -10.62
CA SER A 130 -1.15 23.47 -12.07
C SER A 130 -1.69 22.07 -12.39
N GLU A 131 -1.69 21.16 -11.41
CA GLU A 131 -2.14 19.79 -11.59
C GLU A 131 -3.65 19.68 -11.33
N TYR A 132 -4.30 18.82 -12.10
CA TYR A 132 -5.70 18.50 -11.89
C TYR A 132 -5.96 17.03 -12.13
N PHE A 133 -6.79 16.45 -11.26
CA PHE A 133 -7.10 15.04 -11.27
C PHE A 133 -8.44 14.76 -10.63
N ILE A 134 -8.96 13.57 -10.86
CA ILE A 134 -10.29 13.18 -10.40
C ILE A 134 -10.12 11.99 -9.48
N LEU A 135 -10.74 12.05 -8.30
CA LEU A 135 -10.88 10.92 -7.39
C LEU A 135 -12.28 10.34 -7.49
N MET A 136 -12.38 9.03 -7.30
CA MET A 136 -13.62 8.26 -7.24
C MET A 136 -13.72 7.63 -5.87
N CYS A 137 -14.87 7.80 -5.22
CA CYS A 137 -15.19 7.18 -3.95
C CYS A 137 -16.50 6.38 -4.04
N SER A 138 -16.49 5.14 -3.54
CA SER A 138 -17.70 4.32 -3.47
C SER A 138 -18.61 4.68 -2.29
N ASP A 139 -18.15 5.53 -1.37
CA ASP A 139 -18.95 6.10 -0.28
C ASP A 139 -19.48 7.49 -0.67
N LEU A 140 -20.79 7.67 -0.65
CA LEU A 140 -21.45 8.95 -0.92
C LEU A 140 -21.62 9.81 0.34
N THR A 141 -21.18 9.33 1.50
CA THR A 141 -21.24 10.07 2.76
C THR A 141 -19.90 10.74 3.08
N LEU A 142 -18.79 10.21 2.55
CA LEU A 142 -17.45 10.69 2.82
C LEU A 142 -17.21 12.08 2.20
N SER A 143 -16.73 13.02 3.00
CA SER A 143 -16.49 14.40 2.55
C SER A 143 -15.39 14.47 1.50
N ALA A 144 -15.41 15.50 0.64
CA ALA A 144 -14.34 15.71 -0.33
C ALA A 144 -12.97 15.90 0.36
N HIS A 145 -12.96 16.58 1.52
CA HIS A 145 -11.78 16.71 2.37
C HIS A 145 -11.17 15.35 2.72
N ASP A 146 -11.99 14.44 3.24
CA ASP A 146 -11.51 13.14 3.72
C ASP A 146 -11.11 12.23 2.56
N ILE A 147 -11.75 12.35 1.40
CA ILE A 147 -11.35 11.64 0.17
C ILE A 147 -9.98 12.11 -0.30
N ILE A 148 -9.73 13.43 -0.35
CA ILE A 148 -8.45 14.01 -0.75
C ILE A 148 -7.36 13.60 0.25
N ARG A 149 -7.63 13.72 1.56
CA ARG A 149 -6.71 13.33 2.62
C ARG A 149 -6.40 11.83 2.58
N ALA A 150 -7.41 10.97 2.41
CA ALA A 150 -7.19 9.54 2.28
C ALA A 150 -6.30 9.20 1.08
N TYR A 151 -6.54 9.86 -0.07
CA TYR A 151 -5.73 9.65 -1.27
C TYR A 151 -4.29 10.15 -1.13
N SER A 152 -4.05 11.24 -0.39
CA SER A 152 -2.69 11.76 -0.18
C SER A 152 -1.81 10.75 0.56
N TYR A 153 -2.37 9.98 1.50
CA TYR A 153 -1.68 8.90 2.22
C TYR A 153 -1.29 7.71 1.32
N ARG A 154 -1.80 7.60 0.10
CA ARG A 154 -1.41 6.54 -0.84
C ARG A 154 0.10 6.53 -1.08
N PHE A 155 0.75 7.70 -1.08
CA PHE A 155 2.20 7.81 -1.29
C PHE A 155 3.02 7.08 -0.21
N LYS A 156 2.44 6.82 0.97
CA LYS A 156 3.10 6.04 2.02
C LYS A 156 3.51 4.64 1.55
N ILE A 157 2.79 4.02 0.62
CA ILE A 157 3.18 2.69 0.11
C ILE A 157 4.51 2.74 -0.66
N GLU A 158 4.75 3.83 -1.40
CA GLU A 158 5.99 4.03 -2.16
C GLU A 158 7.17 4.26 -1.20
N VAL A 159 6.94 5.00 -0.11
CA VAL A 159 7.90 5.15 0.98
C VAL A 159 8.21 3.79 1.62
N SER A 160 7.19 2.99 1.95
CA SER A 160 7.36 1.66 2.51
C SER A 160 8.17 0.74 1.58
N PHE A 161 7.91 0.77 0.27
CA PHE A 161 8.71 0.01 -0.70
C PHE A 161 10.16 0.48 -0.76
N LYS A 162 10.41 1.80 -0.66
CA LYS A 162 11.77 2.34 -0.57
C LYS A 162 12.51 1.78 0.64
N VAL A 163 11.87 1.76 1.81
CA VAL A 163 12.45 1.21 3.05
C VAL A 163 12.72 -0.29 2.90
N LEU A 164 11.75 -1.06 2.41
CA LEU A 164 11.89 -2.50 2.21
C LEU A 164 13.05 -2.83 1.26
N LYS A 165 13.18 -2.10 0.15
CA LYS A 165 14.21 -2.32 -0.86
C LYS A 165 15.60 -1.89 -0.38
N HIS A 166 15.73 -0.66 0.11
CA HIS A 166 17.03 -0.04 0.32
C HIS A 166 17.55 -0.21 1.76
N LEU A 167 16.66 -0.17 2.76
CA LEU A 167 17.07 -0.28 4.15
C LEU A 167 17.10 -1.74 4.61
N MET A 168 16.03 -2.48 4.32
CA MET A 168 15.87 -3.86 4.79
C MET A 168 16.47 -4.88 3.82
N GLY A 169 16.56 -4.54 2.54
CA GLY A 169 17.12 -5.43 1.52
C GLY A 169 16.28 -6.66 1.23
N VAL A 170 14.94 -6.56 1.40
CA VAL A 170 14.03 -7.73 1.30
C VAL A 170 13.99 -8.37 -0.08
N PHE A 171 14.47 -7.66 -1.10
CA PHE A 171 14.53 -8.12 -2.49
C PHE A 171 15.95 -8.55 -2.94
N PHE A 172 16.94 -8.57 -2.02
CA PHE A 172 18.32 -8.99 -2.31
C PHE A 172 18.60 -10.45 -1.95
N TYR A 173 17.56 -11.27 -1.80
CA TYR A 173 17.75 -12.70 -1.56
C TYR A 173 18.33 -13.41 -2.79
N ARG A 174 18.95 -14.57 -2.56
CA ARG A 174 19.46 -15.47 -3.61
C ARG A 174 18.81 -16.86 -3.55
N PHE A 175 17.56 -16.93 -3.09
CA PHE A 175 16.78 -18.15 -3.16
C PHE A 175 16.41 -18.44 -4.61
N TRP A 176 16.84 -19.58 -5.13
CA TRP A 176 16.52 -20.04 -6.48
C TRP A 176 16.48 -21.56 -6.51
N THR A 177 15.88 -22.12 -7.56
CA THR A 177 15.89 -23.56 -7.82
C THR A 177 16.05 -23.82 -9.31
N SER A 178 16.83 -24.84 -9.66
CA SER A 178 16.98 -25.32 -11.04
C SER A 178 15.73 -26.04 -11.56
N ALA A 179 14.82 -26.44 -10.66
CA ALA A 179 13.57 -27.11 -10.98
C ALA A 179 12.53 -26.18 -11.63
N TRP A 180 12.77 -24.87 -11.67
CA TRP A 180 11.81 -23.92 -12.24
C TRP A 180 11.73 -24.06 -13.77
N PRO A 181 10.51 -24.14 -14.37
CA PRO A 181 10.36 -24.23 -15.81
C PRO A 181 10.99 -23.03 -16.53
N ARG A 182 11.63 -23.27 -17.69
CA ARG A 182 12.20 -22.19 -18.49
C ARG A 182 11.08 -21.30 -19.07
N ILE A 183 11.09 -20.04 -18.67
CA ILE A 183 10.04 -19.06 -19.00
C ILE A 183 10.21 -18.48 -20.42
N GLY A 184 11.45 -18.40 -20.94
CA GLY A 184 11.74 -17.77 -22.22
C GLY A 184 11.32 -16.30 -22.24
N LYS A 185 10.53 -15.89 -23.25
CA LYS A 185 9.99 -14.52 -23.40
C LYS A 185 8.62 -14.30 -22.72
N ARG A 186 8.10 -15.31 -22.01
CA ARG A 186 6.77 -15.22 -21.37
C ARG A 186 6.86 -14.48 -20.04
N ASN A 187 5.72 -13.98 -19.56
CA ASN A 187 5.64 -13.30 -18.25
C ASN A 187 5.05 -14.20 -17.15
N VAL A 188 4.59 -15.40 -17.50
CA VAL A 188 3.96 -16.35 -16.57
C VAL A 188 4.58 -17.72 -16.78
N SER A 189 4.98 -18.37 -15.67
CA SER A 189 5.47 -19.73 -15.67
C SER A 189 4.31 -20.71 -15.66
N ASP A 190 4.30 -21.68 -16.56
CA ASP A 190 3.33 -22.77 -16.53
C ASP A 190 3.82 -23.89 -15.60
N LEU A 191 3.39 -23.83 -14.34
CA LEU A 191 3.74 -24.81 -13.32
C LEU A 191 2.98 -26.15 -13.48
N SER A 192 1.98 -26.22 -14.36
CA SER A 192 1.23 -27.47 -14.59
C SER A 192 2.09 -28.56 -15.25
N THR A 193 3.13 -28.13 -15.96
CA THR A 193 4.10 -29.00 -16.65
C THR A 193 5.03 -29.76 -15.70
N VAL A 194 5.17 -29.31 -14.45
CA VAL A 194 6.00 -29.97 -13.44
C VAL A 194 5.19 -31.07 -12.77
N THR A 195 5.40 -32.32 -13.19
CA THR A 195 4.68 -33.49 -12.67
C THR A 195 5.45 -34.22 -11.58
N ASP A 196 6.77 -34.10 -11.55
CA ASP A 196 7.60 -34.84 -10.62
C ASP A 196 7.53 -34.26 -9.19
N SER A 197 7.40 -35.16 -8.22
CA SER A 197 7.20 -34.80 -6.81
C SER A 197 8.40 -34.07 -6.22
N HIS A 198 9.61 -34.38 -6.69
CA HIS A 198 10.84 -33.76 -6.22
C HIS A 198 10.95 -32.29 -6.64
N SER A 199 10.75 -31.96 -7.91
CA SER A 199 10.77 -30.59 -8.43
C SER A 199 9.64 -29.76 -7.84
N ARG A 200 8.44 -30.33 -7.69
CA ARG A 200 7.34 -29.66 -6.97
C ARG A 200 7.74 -29.27 -5.55
N ARG A 201 8.42 -30.16 -4.83
CA ARG A 201 8.92 -29.87 -3.48
C ARG A 201 9.97 -28.76 -3.49
N LEU A 202 10.93 -28.79 -4.42
CA LEU A 202 11.97 -27.76 -4.53
C LEU A 202 11.37 -26.38 -4.86
N ILE A 203 10.48 -26.31 -5.86
CA ILE A 203 9.76 -25.08 -6.22
C ILE A 203 9.02 -24.53 -5.00
N ARG A 204 8.26 -25.38 -4.28
CA ARG A 204 7.54 -24.98 -3.07
C ARG A 204 8.47 -24.43 -2.00
N GLN A 205 9.60 -25.10 -1.75
CA GLN A 205 10.58 -24.64 -0.76
C GLN A 205 11.18 -23.29 -1.13
N THR A 206 11.52 -23.08 -2.41
CA THR A 206 12.01 -21.80 -2.90
C THR A 206 10.96 -20.69 -2.77
N THR A 207 9.72 -20.93 -3.21
CA THR A 207 8.62 -19.97 -3.07
C THR A 207 8.36 -19.63 -1.60
N ASN A 208 8.28 -20.63 -0.72
CA ASN A 208 8.09 -20.43 0.70
C ASN A 208 9.23 -19.59 1.31
N ALA A 209 10.48 -19.83 0.91
CA ALA A 209 11.63 -19.06 1.39
C ALA A 209 11.54 -17.60 0.94
N ILE A 210 11.13 -17.35 -0.30
CA ILE A 210 10.93 -15.99 -0.84
C ILE A 210 9.82 -15.27 -0.07
N GLU A 211 8.64 -15.88 0.04
CA GLU A 211 7.48 -15.30 0.71
C GLU A 211 7.76 -15.04 2.19
N ALA A 212 8.35 -16.02 2.90
CA ALA A 212 8.70 -15.86 4.31
C ALA A 212 9.73 -14.74 4.51
N PHE A 213 10.75 -14.65 3.67
CA PHE A 213 11.77 -13.61 3.78
C PHE A 213 11.21 -12.21 3.58
N VAL A 214 10.35 -12.01 2.56
CA VAL A 214 9.67 -10.74 2.33
C VAL A 214 8.74 -10.40 3.52
N ASN A 215 7.97 -11.37 4.01
CA ASN A 215 7.09 -11.18 5.17
C ASN A 215 7.86 -10.79 6.43
N PHE A 216 8.98 -11.46 6.73
CA PHE A 216 9.83 -11.09 7.87
C PHE A 216 10.41 -9.68 7.71
N GLY A 217 10.77 -9.29 6.48
CA GLY A 217 11.19 -7.92 6.18
C GLY A 217 10.10 -6.89 6.46
N CYS A 218 8.85 -7.16 6.07
CA CYS A 218 7.68 -6.33 6.40
C CYS A 218 7.45 -6.22 7.91
N ILE A 219 7.47 -7.34 8.63
CA ILE A 219 7.30 -7.37 10.10
C ILE A 219 8.42 -6.57 10.78
N ALA A 220 9.68 -6.81 10.41
CA ALA A 220 10.81 -6.08 10.96
C ALA A 220 10.70 -4.58 10.71
N THR A 221 10.25 -4.17 9.52
CA THR A 221 9.99 -2.75 9.21
C THR A 221 8.91 -2.16 10.12
N GLY A 222 7.81 -2.87 10.31
CA GLY A 222 6.75 -2.46 11.24
C GLY A 222 7.24 -2.36 12.69
N VAL A 223 8.10 -3.28 13.14
CA VAL A 223 8.73 -3.19 14.47
C VAL A 223 9.59 -1.93 14.59
N LEU A 224 10.42 -1.61 13.59
CA LEU A 224 11.21 -0.37 13.60
C LEU A 224 10.32 0.88 13.68
N GLN A 225 9.20 0.89 12.97
CA GLN A 225 8.23 1.98 13.00
C GLN A 225 7.55 2.12 14.37
N ILE A 226 7.13 1.00 14.97
CA ILE A 226 6.56 0.99 16.33
C ILE A 226 7.59 1.49 17.34
N VAL A 227 8.84 1.05 17.25
CA VAL A 227 9.91 1.52 18.13
C VAL A 227 10.17 3.01 17.95
N SER A 228 10.20 3.49 16.70
CA SER A 228 10.32 4.91 16.39
C SER A 228 9.23 5.74 17.07
N LEU A 229 7.97 5.31 16.95
CA LEU A 229 6.83 6.06 17.48
C LEU A 229 6.75 6.04 19.01
N ASN A 230 7.10 4.93 19.65
CA ASN A 230 6.95 4.77 21.11
C ASN A 230 8.19 5.18 21.91
N PHE A 231 9.37 5.18 21.30
CA PHE A 231 10.65 5.41 21.98
C PHE A 231 11.53 6.46 21.28
N HIS A 232 10.93 7.41 20.55
CA HIS A 232 11.66 8.41 19.76
C HIS A 232 12.73 9.15 20.57
N GLU A 233 12.44 9.59 21.81
CA GLU A 233 13.38 10.34 22.64
C GLU A 233 14.62 9.50 22.99
N THR A 234 14.42 8.26 23.43
CA THR A 234 15.52 7.34 23.76
C THR A 234 16.36 7.01 22.54
N ILE A 235 15.73 6.81 21.37
CA ILE A 235 16.45 6.57 20.12
C ILE A 235 17.33 7.78 19.77
N TRP A 236 16.80 8.99 19.87
CA TRP A 236 17.59 10.20 19.60
C TRP A 236 18.76 10.39 20.56
N GLN A 237 18.55 10.12 21.86
CA GLN A 237 19.61 10.19 22.87
C GLN A 237 20.75 9.20 22.61
N LYS A 238 20.41 8.01 22.10
CA LYS A 238 21.38 6.94 21.83
C LYS A 238 22.00 6.99 20.43
N TYR A 239 21.46 7.80 19.53
CA TYR A 239 21.95 7.86 18.16
C TYR A 239 23.32 8.54 18.10
N LEU A 240 24.35 7.78 17.73
CA LEU A 240 25.73 8.29 17.61
C LEU A 240 26.10 8.74 16.19
N GLY A 241 25.19 8.63 15.23
CA GLY A 241 25.43 9.08 13.86
C GLY A 241 25.29 10.59 13.69
N TRP A 242 25.76 11.10 12.55
CA TRP A 242 25.59 12.50 12.17
C TRP A 242 24.51 12.67 11.10
N LEU A 243 23.60 13.61 11.30
CA LEU A 243 22.60 14.02 10.32
C LEU A 243 22.81 15.49 9.98
N ARG A 244 22.87 15.80 8.67
CA ARG A 244 22.93 17.19 8.20
C ARG A 244 21.71 18.00 8.64
N THR A 245 20.54 17.38 8.67
CA THR A 245 19.27 18.04 8.99
C THR A 245 18.33 17.06 9.68
N VAL A 246 17.81 17.45 10.85
CA VAL A 246 16.77 16.70 11.58
C VAL A 246 15.44 17.36 11.26
N THR A 247 14.61 16.68 10.48
CA THR A 247 13.34 17.24 9.95
C THR A 247 12.10 16.80 10.73
N SER A 248 12.24 15.86 11.66
CA SER A 248 11.12 15.25 12.39
C SER A 248 11.55 14.86 13.80
N THR A 249 10.64 15.00 14.76
CA THR A 249 10.80 14.49 16.13
C THR A 249 10.77 12.96 16.19
N VAL A 250 10.04 12.33 15.26
CA VAL A 250 10.00 10.87 15.11
C VAL A 250 11.16 10.45 14.20
N PRO A 251 12.09 9.58 14.68
CA PRO A 251 13.24 9.15 13.89
C PRO A 251 12.85 8.25 12.72
N SER A 252 13.66 8.23 11.67
CA SER A 252 13.44 7.30 10.55
C SER A 252 13.76 5.86 10.94
N GLU A 253 13.24 4.90 10.18
CA GLU A 253 13.54 3.48 10.38
C GLU A 253 15.05 3.19 10.28
N GLU A 254 15.79 4.00 9.52
CA GLU A 254 17.24 3.90 9.38
C GLU A 254 17.97 4.29 10.68
N VAL A 255 17.57 5.40 11.29
CA VAL A 255 18.11 5.85 12.59
C VAL A 255 17.84 4.81 13.66
N VAL A 256 16.60 4.31 13.75
CA VAL A 256 16.21 3.27 14.71
C VAL A 256 17.03 2.00 14.49
N LYS A 257 17.15 1.55 13.24
CA LYS A 257 17.95 0.37 12.88
C LYS A 257 19.41 0.54 13.31
N SER A 258 20.02 1.70 13.07
CA SER A 258 21.40 1.99 13.47
C SER A 258 21.59 1.84 14.98
N VAL A 259 20.71 2.47 15.78
CA VAL A 259 20.77 2.38 17.25
C VAL A 259 20.59 0.94 17.72
N ILE A 260 19.60 0.22 17.18
CA ILE A 260 19.36 -1.19 17.56
C ILE A 260 20.56 -2.06 17.21
N GLN A 261 21.18 -1.85 16.04
CA GLN A 261 22.35 -2.61 15.62
C GLN A 261 23.53 -2.39 16.58
N GLU A 262 23.79 -1.14 16.94
CA GLU A 262 24.84 -0.78 17.88
C GLU A 262 24.60 -1.41 19.25
N GLU A 263 23.40 -1.21 19.82
CA GLU A 263 23.00 -1.79 21.10
C GLU A 263 23.07 -3.31 21.10
N TYR A 264 22.70 -3.95 19.99
CA TYR A 264 22.79 -5.40 19.85
C TYR A 264 24.23 -5.90 19.88
N TYR A 265 25.16 -5.22 19.21
CA TYR A 265 26.57 -5.63 19.21
C TYR A 265 27.28 -5.32 20.52
N HIS A 266 27.02 -4.16 21.13
CA HIS A 266 27.59 -3.81 22.45
C HIS A 266 27.09 -4.75 23.55
N ASN A 267 25.80 -5.09 23.54
CA ASN A 267 25.17 -5.95 24.55
C ASN A 267 25.02 -7.40 24.10
N PHE A 268 25.75 -7.85 23.07
CA PHE A 268 25.54 -9.16 22.44
C PHE A 268 25.56 -10.32 23.44
N ARG A 269 26.42 -10.25 24.46
CA ARG A 269 26.53 -11.26 25.52
C ARG A 269 25.33 -11.30 26.46
N SER A 270 24.65 -10.18 26.65
CA SER A 270 23.44 -10.10 27.49
C SER A 270 22.28 -10.91 26.90
N PHE A 271 22.35 -11.26 25.61
CA PHE A 271 21.37 -12.10 24.92
C PHE A 271 21.76 -13.58 24.86
N SER A 272 22.74 -14.03 25.65
CA SER A 272 23.29 -15.40 25.62
C SER A 272 22.22 -16.49 25.78
N ASN A 273 21.16 -16.20 26.54
CA ASN A 273 20.08 -17.13 26.84
C ASN A 273 19.02 -17.20 25.72
N SER A 274 19.09 -16.34 24.71
CA SER A 274 18.13 -16.34 23.61
C SER A 274 18.34 -17.50 22.64
N ALA A 275 17.26 -17.97 22.01
CA ALA A 275 17.35 -18.98 20.95
C ALA A 275 18.16 -18.47 19.74
N ILE A 276 18.02 -17.18 19.40
CA ILE A 276 18.72 -16.54 18.29
C ILE A 276 20.22 -16.55 18.53
N TYR A 277 20.67 -16.19 19.74
CA TYR A 277 22.09 -16.26 20.10
C TYR A 277 22.65 -17.66 19.91
N ARG A 278 21.94 -18.69 20.39
CA ARG A 278 22.36 -20.11 20.21
C ARG A 278 22.47 -20.51 18.74
N ILE A 279 21.53 -20.07 17.90
CA ILE A 279 21.55 -20.33 16.44
C ILE A 279 22.72 -19.59 15.76
N ILE A 280 22.98 -18.35 16.14
CA ILE A 280 24.10 -17.58 15.58
C ILE A 280 25.42 -18.23 15.99
N MET A 281 25.57 -18.57 17.26
CA MET A 281 26.79 -19.19 17.79
C MET A 281 27.03 -20.59 17.21
N SER A 282 25.98 -21.39 16.97
CA SER A 282 26.14 -22.71 16.33
C SER A 282 26.57 -22.64 14.86
N LYS A 283 26.25 -21.53 14.18
CA LYS A 283 26.66 -21.26 12.79
C LYS A 283 27.96 -20.46 12.69
N ASN A 284 28.48 -19.94 13.80
CA ASN A 284 29.70 -19.17 13.80
C ASN A 284 30.87 -20.09 13.45
N ARG A 285 31.67 -19.71 12.46
CA ARG A 285 32.87 -20.47 12.10
C ARG A 285 33.82 -20.38 13.29
N LYS A 286 34.10 -21.51 13.94
CA LYS A 286 35.18 -21.57 14.94
C LYS A 286 36.44 -21.07 14.25
N ARG A 287 37.17 -20.12 14.87
CA ARG A 287 38.54 -19.81 14.45
C ARG A 287 39.30 -21.13 14.49
N THR A 288 39.77 -21.61 13.34
CA THR A 288 40.90 -22.54 13.30
C THR A 288 42.06 -21.77 13.92
N VAL A 289 42.43 -22.15 15.14
CA VAL A 289 43.65 -21.66 15.76
C VAL A 289 44.79 -22.35 15.02
N ASP A 290 45.15 -21.81 13.86
CA ASP A 290 46.49 -22.05 13.35
C ASP A 290 47.40 -21.19 14.22
N ALA A 291 48.08 -21.86 15.15
CA ALA A 291 49.14 -21.29 15.94
C ALA A 291 50.21 -20.75 14.99
N LEU A 292 50.22 -19.43 14.77
CA LEU A 292 51.42 -18.76 14.29
C LEU A 292 52.45 -18.88 15.41
N PRO A 293 53.62 -19.52 15.18
CA PRO A 293 54.69 -19.50 16.15
C PRO A 293 55.09 -18.03 16.34
N ILE A 294 55.03 -17.57 17.57
CA ILE A 294 55.63 -16.30 17.97
C ILE A 294 57.13 -16.46 17.67
N ALA A 295 57.63 -15.72 16.69
CA ALA A 295 59.06 -15.64 16.43
C ALA A 295 59.74 -15.08 17.68
N ALA A 296 60.70 -15.83 18.20
CA ALA A 296 61.62 -15.43 19.26
C ALA A 296 62.60 -14.35 18.78
#